data_AF-A0A7Z9KWU1-F1
#
_entry.id   AF-A0A7Z9KWU1-F1
#
_cell.length_a   1.000
_cell.length_b   1.000
_cell.length_c   1.000
_cell.angle_alpha   90.00
_cell.angle_beta   90.00
_cell.angle_gamma   90.00
#
_symmetry.space_group_name_H-M   'P 1'
#
loop_
_entity.id
_entity.type
_entity.pdbx_description
1 polymer ?
#
loop_
_entity_poly.entity_id
_entity_poly.type
_entity_poly.pdbx_seq_one_letter_code
_entity_poly.pdbx_strand_id
1 'polypeptide(L)' 'MSCPTCDAIRLILKAIPAETKARALKGAKKAVKRKASAYSKRYGAAFKRLKKKHPRTAFKTLSKRAHKLARRK' A
#
# COMPACT_ATOMS: atom_id res chain seq x y z
N MET A 1 -36.34 -0.17 17.46
CA MET A 1 -36.23 1.30 17.47
C MET A 1 -34.93 1.69 16.78
N SER A 2 -34.99 2.39 15.64
CA SER A 2 -33.77 2.90 15.01
C SER A 2 -33.17 3.98 15.90
N CYS A 3 -31.85 3.95 16.08
CA CYS A 3 -31.15 4.91 16.91
C CYS A 3 -31.20 6.29 16.21
N PRO A 4 -31.64 7.37 16.90
CA PRO A 4 -31.83 8.68 16.28
C PRO A 4 -30.55 9.26 15.67
N THR A 5 -29.38 8.89 16.22
CA THR A 5 -28.08 9.23 15.66
C THR A 5 -27.78 8.47 14.36
N CYS A 6 -28.25 7.24 14.19
CA CYS A 6 -28.09 6.49 12.94
C CYS A 6 -28.92 7.10 11.80
N ASP A 7 -30.14 7.56 12.09
CA ASP A 7 -30.99 8.23 11.10
C ASP A 7 -30.43 9.61 10.69
N ALA A 8 -29.84 10.34 11.64
CA ALA A 8 -29.14 11.60 11.36
C ALA A 8 -27.91 11.39 10.43
N ILE A 9 -27.08 10.37 10.71
CA ILE A 9 -25.94 10.02 9.84
C ILE A 9 -26.41 9.65 8.42
N ARG A 10 -27.52 8.93 8.30
CA ARG A 10 -28.08 8.51 7.01
C ARG A 10 -28.54 9.70 6.18
N LEU A 11 -29.17 10.71 6.82
CA LEU A 11 -29.58 11.94 6.17
C LEU A 11 -28.37 12.75 5.67
N ILE A 12 -27.32 12.87 6.50
CA ILE A 12 -26.07 13.56 6.13
C ILE A 12 -25.42 12.90 4.90
N LEU A 13 -25.30 11.57 4.89
CA LEU A 13 -24.74 10.82 3.75
C LEU A 13 -25.57 10.96 2.47
N LYS A 14 -26.89 11.15 2.60
CA LYS A 14 -27.82 11.36 1.49
C LYS A 14 -27.72 12.78 0.92
N ALA A 15 -27.38 13.75 1.77
CA ALA A 15 -27.19 15.16 1.41
C ALA A 15 -25.84 15.45 0.72
N ILE A 16 -24.91 14.49 0.64
CA ILE A 16 -23.64 14.67 -0.08
C ILE A 16 -23.92 14.88 -1.58
N PRO A 17 -23.56 16.04 -2.16
CA PRO A 17 -23.92 16.38 -3.53
C PRO A 17 -23.18 15.50 -4.53
N ALA A 18 -23.87 15.13 -5.62
CA ALA A 18 -23.36 14.17 -6.62
C ALA A 18 -22.02 14.59 -7.25
N GLU A 19 -21.76 15.90 -7.32
CA GLU A 19 -20.51 16.49 -7.81
C GLU A 19 -19.28 16.14 -6.96
N THR A 20 -19.43 16.02 -5.64
CA THR A 20 -18.33 15.57 -4.75
C THR A 20 -18.01 14.10 -4.96
N LYS A 21 -19.03 13.26 -5.19
CA LYS A 21 -18.88 11.84 -5.56
C LYS A 21 -18.19 11.70 -6.93
N ALA A 22 -18.61 12.50 -7.91
CA ALA A 22 -18.00 12.52 -9.24
C ALA A 22 -16.54 13.00 -9.22
N ARG A 23 -16.19 13.97 -8.37
CA ARG A 23 -14.81 14.46 -8.20
C ARG A 23 -13.89 13.41 -7.56
N ALA A 24 -14.38 12.68 -6.55
CA ALA A 24 -13.66 11.55 -5.95
C ALA A 24 -13.39 10.43 -6.96
N LEU A 25 -14.36 10.14 -7.84
CA LEU A 25 -14.23 9.14 -8.90
C LEU A 25 -13.31 9.60 -10.04
N LYS A 26 -13.30 10.89 -10.41
CA LYS A 26 -12.38 11.45 -11.42
C LYS A 26 -10.91 11.37 -11.01
N GLY A 27 -10.61 11.39 -9.71
CA GLY A 27 -9.26 11.16 -9.16
C GLY A 27 -8.82 9.69 -9.20
N ALA A 28 -9.74 8.76 -9.42
CA ALA A 28 -9.47 7.31 -9.38
C ALA A 28 -9.01 6.73 -10.74
N LYS A 29 -8.40 7.53 -11.61
CA LYS A 29 -7.68 6.98 -12.77
C LYS A 29 -6.57 6.08 -12.24
N LYS A 30 -6.70 4.77 -12.46
CA LYS A 30 -5.73 3.77 -11.98
C LYS A 30 -4.35 4.11 -12.54
N ALA A 31 -3.46 4.60 -11.69
CA ALA A 31 -2.09 4.86 -12.08
C ALA A 31 -1.47 3.59 -12.66
N VAL A 32 -0.97 3.66 -13.89
CA VAL A 32 -0.28 2.54 -14.53
C VAL A 32 1.00 2.27 -13.74
N LYS A 33 1.01 1.18 -12.97
CA LYS A 33 2.18 0.80 -12.18
C LYS A 33 3.30 0.37 -13.14
N ARG A 34 4.43 1.06 -13.08
CA ARG A 34 5.65 0.67 -13.83
C ARG A 34 6.10 -0.72 -13.38
N LYS A 35 6.60 -1.51 -14.34
CA LYS A 35 7.20 -2.82 -14.02
C LYS A 35 8.42 -2.61 -13.11
N ALA A 36 8.59 -3.48 -12.11
CA ALA A 36 9.75 -3.44 -11.24
C ALA A 36 11.04 -3.72 -12.03
N SER A 37 12.09 -2.94 -11.77
CA SER A 37 13.41 -3.12 -12.39
C SER A 37 14.05 -4.45 -12.01
N ALA A 38 15.05 -4.88 -12.79
CA ALA A 38 15.83 -6.10 -12.49
C ALA A 38 16.44 -6.05 -11.07
N TYR A 39 16.95 -4.88 -10.67
CA TYR A 39 17.48 -4.65 -9.32
C TYR A 39 16.41 -4.83 -8.23
N SER A 40 15.23 -4.22 -8.39
CA SER A 40 14.14 -4.34 -7.41
C SER A 40 13.70 -5.79 -7.22
N LYS A 41 13.68 -6.58 -8.31
CA LYS A 41 13.39 -8.03 -8.25
C LYS A 41 14.47 -8.79 -7.46
N ARG A 42 15.75 -8.52 -7.73
CA ARG A 42 16.90 -9.13 -7.02
C ARG A 42 16.88 -8.79 -5.53
N TYR A 43 16.66 -7.52 -5.19
CA TYR A 43 16.52 -7.05 -3.81
C TYR A 43 15.39 -7.78 -3.09
N GLY A 44 14.20 -7.84 -3.69
CA GLY A 44 13.03 -8.49 -3.08
C GLY A 44 13.28 -9.98 -2.80
N ALA A 45 13.93 -10.69 -3.73
CA ALA A 45 14.28 -12.09 -3.53
C ALA A 45 15.31 -12.28 -2.40
N ALA A 46 16.36 -11.47 -2.36
CA ALA A 46 17.38 -11.52 -1.31
C ALA A 46 16.79 -11.19 0.07
N PHE A 47 15.93 -10.17 0.14
CA PHE A 47 15.28 -9.75 1.37
C PHE A 47 14.35 -10.84 1.92
N LYS A 48 13.52 -11.46 1.07
CA LYS A 48 12.64 -12.57 1.48
C LYS A 48 13.45 -13.75 2.04
N ARG A 49 14.55 -14.11 1.39
CA ARG A 49 15.45 -15.18 1.86
C ARG A 49 16.06 -14.85 3.23
N LEU A 50 16.53 -13.62 3.40
CA LEU A 50 17.11 -13.16 4.66
C LEU A 50 16.08 -13.09 5.79
N LYS A 51 14.86 -12.61 5.52
CA LYS A 51 13.77 -12.55 6.51
C LYS A 51 13.34 -13.96 6.94
N LYS A 52 13.31 -14.93 6.01
CA LYS A 52 13.01 -16.33 6.34
C LYS A 52 14.06 -16.93 7.28
N LYS A 53 15.35 -16.62 7.07
CA LYS A 53 16.45 -17.10 7.92
C LYS A 53 16.54 -16.38 9.27
N HIS A 54 16.18 -15.10 9.32
CA HIS A 54 16.37 -14.25 10.49
C HIS A 54 15.11 -13.42 10.82
N PRO A 55 14.03 -14.06 11.29
CA PRO A 55 12.74 -13.39 11.49
C PRO A 55 12.76 -12.32 12.58
N ARG A 56 13.63 -12.45 13.59
CA ARG A 56 13.74 -11.52 14.73
C ARG A 56 14.69 -10.34 14.48
N THR A 57 15.44 -10.36 13.38
CA THR A 57 16.39 -9.28 13.10
C THR A 57 15.69 -8.06 12.54
N ALA A 58 16.17 -6.88 12.94
CA ALA A 58 15.57 -5.62 12.53
C ALA A 58 15.60 -5.43 11.00
N PHE A 59 14.52 -4.85 10.47
CA PHE A 59 14.35 -4.57 9.04
C PHE A 59 15.54 -3.82 8.44
N LYS A 60 16.05 -2.79 9.13
CA LYS A 60 17.18 -1.96 8.68
C LYS A 60 18.43 -2.80 8.38
N THR A 61 18.73 -3.77 9.23
CA THR A 61 19.89 -4.67 9.08
C THR A 61 19.69 -5.64 7.92
N LEU A 62 18.49 -6.22 7.82
CA LEU A 62 18.13 -7.12 6.72
C LEU A 62 18.14 -6.41 5.35
N SER A 63 17.65 -5.18 5.29
CA SER A 63 17.63 -4.37 4.07
C SER A 63 19.04 -4.02 3.61
N LYS A 64 19.93 -3.58 4.52
CA LYS A 64 21.35 -3.33 4.22
C LYS A 64 22.04 -4.58 3.66
N ARG A 65 21.78 -5.75 4.26
CA ARG A 65 22.33 -7.04 3.76
C ARG A 65 21.76 -7.41 2.39
N ALA A 66 20.46 -7.22 2.17
CA ALA A 66 19.82 -7.47 0.88
C ALA A 66 20.37 -6.56 -0.23
N HIS A 67 20.64 -5.28 0.05
CA HIS A 67 21.27 -4.36 -0.90
C HIS A 67 22.69 -4.79 -1.28
N LYS A 68 23.51 -5.22 -0.32
CA LYS A 68 24.86 -5.74 -0.60
C LYS A 68 24.79 -6.97 -1.53
N LEU A 69 23.84 -7.87 -1.30
CA LEU A 69 23.64 -9.06 -2.13
C LEU A 69 23.09 -8.73 -3.52
N ALA A 70 22.21 -7.73 -3.63
CA ALA A 70 21.61 -7.33 -4.89
C ALA A 70 22.56 -6.54 -5.81
N ARG A 71 23.56 -5.84 -5.24
CA ARG A 71 24.57 -5.06 -5.98
C ARG A 71 25.76 -5.89 -6.48
N ARG A 72 26.09 -6.99 -5.80
CA ARG A 72 27.25 -7.85 -6.11
C ARG A 72 27.03 -8.79 -7.32
N LYS A 73 25.87 -8.70 -7.97
CA LYS A 73 25.37 -9.65 -8.96
C LYS A 73 24.86 -8.89 -10.17
#